data_AF-A0A9W4U3B2-F1
#
_entry.id   AF-A0A9W4U3B2-F1
#
_cell.length_a   1.000
_cell.length_b   1.000
_cell.length_c   1.000
_cell.angle_alpha   90.00
_cell.angle_beta   90.00
_cell.angle_gamma   90.00
#
_symmetry.space_group_name_H-M   'P 1'
#
loop_
_entity.id
_entity.type
_entity.pdbx_description
1 polymer ?
#
loop_
_entity_poly.entity_id
_entity_poly.type
_entity_poly.pdbx_seq_one_letter_code
_entity_poly.pdbx_strand_id
1 'polypeptide(L)'
;MKEMDVYRKWFADNVMKEGEGTMSDAIMIMPVSCYAPDYRDTIHGPPGSISSFSEGYTASILRLPQFVVPVKYESRVSGRSEYHPITVGLVGASGSDTMLVELTKQVLKYADRPTVLLTGRNTWEPGNNVRNVGPDPKL
;
A
#
# COMPACT_ATOMS: atom_id res chain seq x y z
N MET A 1 9.80 -3.89 -27.14
CA MET A 1 10.74 -3.50 -26.04
C MET A 1 10.93 -1.98 -26.00
N LYS A 2 10.78 -1.26 -27.12
CA LYS A 2 10.90 0.21 -27.19
C LYS A 2 9.75 0.97 -26.51
N GLU A 3 8.56 0.39 -26.53
CA GLU A 3 7.31 0.97 -26.03
C GLU A 3 7.34 1.12 -24.50
N MET A 4 7.91 0.11 -23.82
CA MET A 4 8.04 0.11 -22.37
C MET A 4 8.99 1.20 -21.89
N ASP A 5 10.08 1.44 -22.62
CA ASP A 5 11.05 2.47 -22.26
C ASP A 5 10.50 3.87 -22.53
N VAL A 6 9.72 4.04 -23.61
CA VAL A 6 8.96 5.28 -23.85
C VAL A 6 7.98 5.54 -22.70
N TYR A 7 7.23 4.52 -22.28
CA TYR A 7 6.27 4.66 -21.18
C TYR A 7 6.96 5.01 -19.85
N ARG A 8 8.05 4.31 -19.50
CA ARG A 8 8.84 4.58 -18.29
C ARG A 8 9.40 6.00 -18.29
N LYS A 9 9.97 6.43 -19.42
CA LYS A 9 10.49 7.79 -19.55
C LYS A 9 9.39 8.83 -19.40
N TRP A 10 8.27 8.63 -20.10
CA TRP A 10 7.13 9.53 -19.98
C TRP A 10 6.63 9.62 -18.53
N PHE A 11 6.52 8.49 -17.83
CA PHE A 11 6.04 8.46 -16.44
C PHE A 11 7.00 9.17 -15.49
N ALA A 12 8.32 8.95 -15.65
CA ALA A 12 9.33 9.66 -14.87
C ALA A 12 9.30 11.17 -15.13
N ASP A 13 9.16 11.60 -16.39
CA ASP A 13 9.20 13.01 -16.75
C ASP A 13 7.91 13.78 -16.37
N ASN A 14 6.76 13.09 -16.29
CA ASN A 14 5.44 13.73 -16.15
C ASN A 14 4.70 13.42 -14.83
N VAL A 15 5.00 12.29 -14.18
CA VAL A 15 4.29 11.86 -12.95
C VAL A 15 5.23 11.87 -11.76
N MET A 16 6.35 11.17 -11.86
CA MET A 16 7.36 11.04 -10.78
C MET A 16 8.58 11.92 -11.04
N LYS A 17 8.32 13.15 -11.51
CA LYS A 17 9.39 14.07 -11.88
C LYS A 17 10.25 14.40 -10.67
N GLU A 18 11.55 14.46 -10.87
CA GLU A 18 12.51 14.97 -9.89
C GLU A 18 12.18 16.44 -9.58
N GLY A 19 12.14 16.77 -8.29
CA GLY A 19 11.94 18.13 -7.81
C GLY A 19 13.27 18.83 -7.56
N GLU A 20 13.25 20.15 -7.31
CA GLU A 20 14.46 20.89 -6.97
C GLU A 20 15.03 20.41 -5.63
N GLY A 21 16.11 19.62 -5.68
CA GLY A 21 16.76 19.06 -4.50
C GLY A 21 16.02 17.88 -3.86
N THR A 22 14.99 17.32 -4.53
CA THR A 22 14.24 16.14 -4.08
C THR A 22 14.27 15.05 -5.15
N MET A 23 14.18 13.78 -4.73
CA MET A 23 14.09 12.66 -5.67
C MET A 23 12.78 12.68 -6.47
N SER A 24 11.71 13.19 -5.87
CA SER A 24 10.45 13.56 -6.52
C SER A 24 9.57 14.35 -5.55
N ASP A 25 8.70 15.20 -6.09
CA ASP A 25 7.66 15.91 -5.33
C ASP A 25 6.33 15.14 -5.26
N ALA A 26 6.28 13.93 -5.85
CA ALA A 26 5.09 13.09 -5.92
C ALA A 26 5.26 11.77 -5.17
N ILE A 27 4.18 11.34 -4.54
CA ILE A 27 3.99 9.97 -4.04
C ILE A 27 2.68 9.47 -4.62
N MET A 28 2.71 8.28 -5.22
CA MET A 28 1.51 7.66 -5.78
C MET A 28 0.92 6.68 -4.78
N ILE A 29 -0.39 6.76 -4.58
CA ILE A 29 -1.16 5.86 -3.73
C ILE A 29 -1.96 4.91 -4.63
N MET A 30 -1.81 3.61 -4.42
CA MET A 30 -2.41 2.58 -5.25
C MET A 30 -3.12 1.51 -4.42
N PRO A 31 -4.24 0.94 -4.91
CA PRO A 31 -4.76 -0.31 -4.38
C PRO A 31 -3.79 -1.46 -4.75
N VAL A 32 -3.44 -2.30 -3.76
CA VAL A 32 -2.48 -3.41 -3.95
C VAL A 32 -3.17 -4.75 -4.12
N SER A 33 -4.42 -4.86 -3.65
CA SER A 33 -5.23 -6.06 -3.77
C SER A 33 -6.71 -5.72 -3.82
N CYS A 34 -7.54 -6.75 -4.05
CA CYS A 34 -9.00 -6.69 -4.05
C CYS A 34 -9.53 -5.82 -2.89
N TYR A 35 -10.49 -4.97 -3.22
CA TYR A 35 -11.10 -3.95 -2.35
C TYR A 35 -11.84 -4.52 -1.12
N ALA A 36 -11.84 -5.84 -0.96
CA ALA A 36 -12.47 -6.57 0.12
C ALA A 36 -11.76 -7.91 0.35
N PRO A 37 -11.78 -8.45 1.58
CA PRO A 37 -11.31 -9.81 1.83
C PRO A 37 -12.15 -10.83 1.04
N ASP A 38 -11.47 -11.86 0.52
CA ASP A 38 -12.13 -13.02 -0.06
C ASP A 38 -12.67 -13.91 1.06
N TYR A 39 -13.98 -13.83 1.27
CA TYR A 39 -14.65 -14.66 2.27
C TYR A 39 -14.99 -16.04 1.72
N ARG A 40 -14.83 -17.06 2.57
CA ARG A 40 -15.11 -18.46 2.22
C ARG A 40 -16.58 -18.76 1.91
N ASP A 41 -17.50 -17.91 2.34
CA ASP A 41 -18.93 -18.00 2.04
C ASP A 41 -19.29 -17.36 0.68
N THR A 42 -18.31 -16.78 -0.02
CA THR A 42 -18.52 -16.16 -1.33
C THR A 42 -18.33 -17.20 -2.43
N ILE A 43 -19.36 -17.40 -3.26
CA ILE A 43 -19.23 -18.21 -4.48
C ILE A 43 -18.42 -17.39 -5.48
N HIS A 44 -17.19 -17.79 -5.74
CA HIS A 44 -16.37 -17.16 -6.76
C HIS A 44 -16.87 -17.55 -8.15
N GLY A 45 -16.95 -16.56 -9.04
CA GLY A 45 -17.15 -16.81 -10.46
C GLY A 45 -15.98 -17.59 -11.07
N PRO A 46 -16.07 -18.01 -12.34
CA PRO A 46 -14.93 -18.56 -13.05
C PRO A 46 -13.75 -17.57 -13.03
N PRO A 47 -12.50 -18.05 -13.01
CA PRO A 47 -11.34 -17.18 -12.99
C PRO A 47 -11.38 -16.20 -14.17
N GLY A 48 -11.22 -14.92 -13.87
CA GLY A 48 -11.11 -13.87 -14.88
C GLY A 48 -9.74 -13.88 -15.55
N SER A 49 -9.65 -13.24 -16.72
CA SER A 49 -8.35 -12.93 -17.33
C SER A 49 -7.66 -11.83 -16.53
N ILE A 50 -6.42 -12.06 -16.12
CA ILE A 50 -5.58 -11.04 -15.49
C ILE A 50 -4.77 -10.36 -16.60
N SER A 51 -5.02 -9.06 -16.81
CA SER A 51 -4.21 -8.26 -17.74
C SER A 51 -2.77 -8.19 -17.25
N SER A 52 -1.81 -8.37 -18.17
CA SER A 52 -0.39 -8.10 -17.88
C SER A 52 -0.13 -6.62 -17.53
N PHE A 53 -1.06 -5.73 -17.88
CA PHE A 53 -1.11 -4.33 -17.46
C PHE A 53 -2.31 -4.15 -16.54
N SER A 54 -2.13 -4.51 -15.26
CA SER A 54 -3.08 -4.22 -14.19
C SER A 54 -2.46 -3.26 -13.19
N GLU A 55 -3.31 -2.63 -12.38
CA GLU A 55 -2.91 -1.69 -11.34
C GLU A 55 -1.87 -2.34 -10.40
N GLY A 56 -2.11 -3.59 -9.99
CA GLY A 56 -1.20 -4.34 -9.11
C GLY A 56 0.20 -4.56 -9.68
N TYR A 57 0.40 -4.47 -11.00
CA TYR A 57 1.72 -4.63 -11.63
C TYR A 57 2.37 -3.32 -12.06
N THR A 58 1.69 -2.18 -11.88
CA THR A 58 2.16 -0.88 -12.41
C THR A 58 3.53 -0.49 -11.86
N ALA A 59 3.74 -0.57 -10.53
CA ALA A 59 5.03 -0.26 -9.92
C ALA A 59 6.16 -1.16 -10.45
N SER A 60 5.89 -2.46 -10.59
CA SER A 60 6.85 -3.44 -11.15
C SER A 60 7.20 -3.17 -12.60
N ILE A 61 6.20 -2.84 -13.43
CA ILE A 61 6.38 -2.49 -14.85
C ILE A 61 7.26 -1.24 -14.99
N LEU A 62 7.02 -0.24 -14.15
CA LEU A 62 7.72 1.03 -14.12
C LEU A 62 9.08 0.98 -13.40
N ARG A 63 9.39 -0.12 -12.70
CA ARG A 63 10.60 -0.28 -11.88
C ARG A 63 10.69 0.78 -10.77
N LEU A 64 9.57 0.98 -10.09
CA LEU A 64 9.45 1.94 -9.00
C LEU A 64 9.38 1.21 -7.64
N PRO A 65 9.97 1.80 -6.58
CA PRO A 65 9.83 1.26 -5.24
C PRO A 65 8.38 1.34 -4.78
N GLN A 66 7.90 0.28 -4.13
CA GLN A 66 6.55 0.18 -3.58
C GLN A 66 6.59 -0.31 -2.14
N PHE A 67 5.89 0.39 -1.25
CA PHE A 67 5.74 0.04 0.15
C PHE A 67 4.26 -0.20 0.48
N VAL A 68 3.94 -1.35 1.06
CA VAL A 68 2.55 -1.80 1.27
C VAL A 68 2.19 -1.68 2.75
N VAL A 69 1.11 -0.94 3.04
CA VAL A 69 0.65 -0.64 4.40
C VAL A 69 -0.76 -1.19 4.62
N PRO A 70 -1.04 -1.91 5.73
CA PRO A 70 -2.38 -2.35 6.05
C PRO A 70 -3.29 -1.18 6.47
N VAL A 71 -4.56 -1.24 6.07
CA VAL A 71 -5.60 -0.27 6.46
C VAL A 71 -6.78 -0.96 7.15
N LYS A 72 -7.59 -0.17 7.86
CA LYS A 72 -8.78 -0.66 8.56
C LYS A 72 -9.84 -1.13 7.57
N TYR A 73 -10.53 -2.22 7.91
CA TYR A 73 -11.68 -2.74 7.18
C TYR A 73 -12.84 -3.06 8.13
N GLU A 74 -14.08 -2.91 7.67
CA GLU A 74 -15.28 -3.31 8.42
C GLU A 74 -15.78 -4.66 7.91
N SER A 75 -15.74 -5.69 8.75
CA SER A 75 -16.07 -7.05 8.34
C SER A 75 -17.57 -7.28 8.25
N ARG A 76 -18.02 -7.78 7.09
CA ARG A 76 -19.41 -8.20 6.88
C ARG A 76 -19.78 -9.40 7.74
N VAL A 77 -18.82 -10.32 7.96
CA VAL A 77 -19.08 -11.60 8.64
C VAL A 77 -19.19 -11.40 10.16
N SER A 78 -18.29 -10.62 10.76
CA SER A 78 -18.28 -10.42 12.21
C SER A 78 -19.01 -9.16 12.67
N GLY A 79 -19.29 -8.22 11.77
CA GLY A 79 -19.84 -6.90 12.09
C GLY A 79 -18.85 -6.02 12.88
N ARG A 80 -17.57 -6.41 12.96
CA ARG A 80 -16.53 -5.70 13.69
C ARG A 80 -15.54 -5.09 12.71
N SER A 81 -14.93 -4.00 13.15
CA SER A 81 -13.71 -3.49 12.54
C SER A 81 -12.61 -4.53 12.66
N GLU A 82 -12.22 -5.10 11.53
CA GLU A 82 -11.13 -6.06 11.43
C GLU A 82 -9.91 -5.39 10.79
N TYR A 83 -8.74 -5.82 11.24
CA TYR A 83 -7.45 -5.29 10.79
C TYR A 83 -6.74 -6.31 9.89
N HIS A 84 -7.53 -7.04 9.10
CA HIS A 84 -7.11 -8.03 8.10
C HIS A 84 -7.01 -7.39 6.69
N PRO A 85 -6.42 -8.06 5.67
CA PRO A 85 -5.46 -7.47 4.75
C PRO A 85 -6.10 -6.68 3.60
N ILE A 86 -6.78 -5.59 3.90
CA ILE A 86 -6.85 -4.50 2.93
C ILE A 86 -5.56 -3.72 3.07
N THR A 87 -4.85 -3.57 1.95
CA THR A 87 -3.57 -2.88 1.92
C THR A 87 -3.59 -1.78 0.88
N VAL A 88 -2.85 -0.72 1.17
CA VAL A 88 -2.60 0.40 0.27
C VAL A 88 -1.11 0.42 -0.04
N GLY A 89 -0.79 0.61 -1.31
CA GLY A 89 0.58 0.72 -1.80
C GLY A 89 0.95 2.18 -1.94
N LEU A 90 2.08 2.55 -1.35
CA LEU A 90 2.76 3.80 -1.59
C LEU A 90 3.87 3.55 -2.59
N VAL A 91 3.94 4.34 -3.65
CA VAL A 91 4.94 4.19 -4.72
C VAL A 91 5.73 5.49 -4.83
N GLY A 92 7.05 5.35 -4.78
CA GLY A 92 8.00 6.47 -4.92
C GLY A 92 8.65 6.50 -6.30
N ALA A 93 9.46 7.53 -6.56
CA ALA A 93 10.30 7.60 -7.75
C ALA A 93 11.43 6.56 -7.74
N SER A 94 12.03 6.28 -8.89
CA SER A 94 13.12 5.30 -8.99
C SER A 94 14.29 5.68 -8.08
N GLY A 95 14.82 4.72 -7.31
CA GLY A 95 15.92 4.95 -6.37
C GLY A 95 15.53 5.66 -5.05
N SER A 96 14.24 5.91 -4.82
CA SER A 96 13.74 6.59 -3.62
C SER A 96 13.38 5.66 -2.45
N ASP A 97 13.82 4.40 -2.48
CA ASP A 97 13.44 3.33 -1.54
C ASP A 97 13.57 3.74 -0.07
N THR A 98 14.72 4.29 0.32
CA THR A 98 14.96 4.75 1.70
C THR A 98 14.07 5.92 2.09
N MET A 99 13.86 6.86 1.17
CA MET A 99 12.97 8.00 1.39
C MET A 99 11.53 7.51 1.61
N LEU A 100 11.07 6.57 0.77
CA LEU A 100 9.72 6.03 0.85
C LEU A 100 9.46 5.31 2.20
N VAL A 101 10.43 4.53 2.68
CA VAL A 101 10.33 3.84 3.98
C VAL A 101 10.25 4.86 5.13
N GLU A 102 11.14 5.85 5.14
CA GLU A 102 11.18 6.85 6.22
C GLU A 102 9.94 7.75 6.19
N LEU A 103 9.51 8.20 5.00
CA LEU A 103 8.27 8.94 4.83
C LEU A 103 7.07 8.15 5.35
N THR A 104 6.96 6.87 4.99
CA THR A 104 5.86 6.02 5.43
C THR A 104 5.84 5.91 6.96
N LYS A 105 7.01 5.70 7.58
CA LYS A 105 7.14 5.64 9.03
C LYS A 105 6.72 6.95 9.70
N GLN A 106 7.13 8.10 9.14
CA GLN A 106 6.75 9.41 9.66
C GLN A 106 5.25 9.69 9.52
N VAL A 107 4.66 9.35 8.36
CA VAL A 107 3.22 9.47 8.13
C VAL A 107 2.43 8.60 9.11
N LEU A 108 2.86 7.36 9.34
CA LEU A 108 2.23 6.47 10.31
C LEU A 108 2.30 7.06 11.72
N LYS A 109 3.48 7.50 12.16
CA LYS A 109 3.64 8.16 13.47
C LYS A 109 2.78 9.42 13.60
N TYR A 110 2.75 10.27 12.58
CA TYR A 110 1.94 11.50 12.57
C TYR A 110 0.45 11.18 12.64
N ALA A 111 0.01 10.13 11.94
CA ALA A 111 -1.35 9.61 11.99
C ALA A 111 -1.64 8.77 13.25
N ASP A 112 -0.67 8.67 14.18
CA ASP A 112 -0.71 7.89 15.42
C ASP A 112 -0.96 6.38 15.16
N ARG A 113 -0.61 5.91 13.96
CA ARG A 113 -0.75 4.52 13.49
C ARG A 113 0.48 3.69 13.88
N PRO A 114 0.32 2.36 14.05
CA PRO A 114 1.43 1.48 14.41
C PRO A 114 2.49 1.47 13.31
N THR A 115 3.75 1.43 13.71
CA THR A 115 4.88 1.19 12.82
C THR A 115 5.40 -0.24 12.90
N VAL A 116 4.89 -1.01 13.87
CA VAL A 116 5.20 -2.43 14.05
C VAL A 116 3.93 -3.25 13.86
N LEU A 117 4.03 -4.33 13.10
CA LEU A 117 2.94 -5.26 12.88
C LEU A 117 3.12 -6.50 13.76
N LEU A 118 2.02 -6.98 14.34
CA LEU A 118 1.97 -8.22 15.07
C LEU A 118 1.75 -9.41 14.12
N THR A 119 2.19 -10.59 14.56
CA THR A 119 1.86 -11.85 13.90
C THR A 119 0.63 -12.48 14.54
N GLY A 120 -0.19 -13.17 13.74
CA GLY A 120 -1.36 -13.90 14.22
C GLY A 120 -2.69 -13.19 13.97
N ARG A 121 -3.55 -13.13 15.00
CA ARG A 121 -4.97 -12.71 14.85
C ARG A 121 -5.13 -11.23 14.56
N ASN A 122 -4.33 -10.39 15.20
CA ASN A 122 -4.41 -8.94 15.08
C ASN A 122 -3.15 -8.42 14.40
N THR A 123 -3.30 -7.43 13.54
CA THR A 123 -2.17 -6.76 12.88
C THR A 123 -1.49 -5.73 13.82
N TRP A 124 -2.21 -5.26 14.85
CA TRP A 124 -1.72 -4.43 15.96
C TRP A 124 -2.61 -4.62 17.19
N GLU A 125 -2.11 -4.21 18.36
CA GLU A 125 -2.94 -4.24 19.58
C GLU A 125 -4.13 -3.28 19.44
N PRO A 126 -5.35 -3.67 19.83
CA PRO A 126 -6.47 -2.74 19.86
C PRO A 126 -6.27 -1.69 20.98
N GLY A 127 -6.61 -0.44 20.69
CA GLY A 127 -6.49 0.67 21.64
C GLY A 127 -7.84 1.32 21.93
N ASN A 128 -7.98 1.93 23.09
CA ASN A 128 -9.21 2.66 23.44
C ASN A 128 -9.21 4.08 22.86
N ASN A 129 -9.30 4.20 21.53
CA ASN A 129 -9.40 5.47 20.81
C ASN A 129 -10.27 5.33 19.55
N VAL A 130 -10.58 6.45 18.90
CA VAL A 130 -11.43 6.48 17.68
C VAL A 130 -10.87 5.66 16.51
N ARG A 131 -9.57 5.34 16.56
CA ARG A 131 -8.84 4.61 15.53
C ARG A 131 -8.77 3.11 15.85
N ASN A 132 -9.09 2.75 17.11
CA ASN A 132 -8.99 1.43 17.72
C ASN A 132 -7.62 0.78 17.47
N VAL A 133 -6.58 1.58 17.73
CA VAL A 133 -5.15 1.28 17.57
C VAL A 133 -4.44 1.51 18.90
N GLY A 134 -3.74 0.50 19.41
CA GLY A 134 -2.88 0.56 20.59
C GLY A 134 -1.45 1.01 20.24
N PRO A 135 -0.62 1.30 21.26
CA PRO A 135 0.77 1.69 21.04
C PRO A 135 1.58 0.55 20.41
N ASP A 136 2.66 0.92 19.70
CA ASP A 136 3.62 -0.08 19.21
C ASP A 136 4.17 -0.91 20.38
N PRO A 137 4.31 -2.24 20.20
CA PRO A 137 4.93 -3.10 21.21
C PRO A 137 6.37 -2.64 21.49
N LYS A 138 6.78 -2.76 22.76
CA LYS A 138 8.20 -2.58 23.13
C LYS A 138 8.98 -3.77 22.60
N LEU A 139 9.82 -3.52 21.59
CA LEU A 139 10.79 -4.49 21.06
C LEU A 139 11.95 -4.66 22.03
#